data_AF-A0A067PLX0-F1
#
_entry.id   AF-A0A067PLX0-F1
#
_cell.length_a   1.000
_cell.length_b   1.000
_cell.length_c   1.000
_cell.angle_alpha   90.00
_cell.angle_beta   90.00
_cell.angle_gamma   90.00
#
_symmetry.space_group_name_H-M   'P 1'
#
loop_
_entity.id
_entity.type
_entity.pdbx_description
1 polymer ?
#
loop_
_entity_poly.entity_id
_entity_poly.type
_entity_poly.pdbx_seq_one_letter_code
_entity_poly.pdbx_strand_id
1 'polypeptide(L)'
;MVDVLQSTTFLVAVIGILVLPAFALPIRDVLVCNPTTWADIVVFFGTNYFAHAATIASIPGVPWYDTVLWTTIGLLMPFAGLGKALALIFRHFAGENSDLEKAAARGAVVVVVRSEEWEPSTQPEEIYVELPKDFDLLPETGSDPLPSASIRYTKPSNDVTTAIDHRQMRVHGSAILPPGYGFALPDMVYLCEYFPFHSRVNKSITLSRSQSYVKMAVSVAQLVYSVITIYRTKGNQLDRYGYAAFGLSVIPYAFMSLVNLICVGVVGDYTHLYMLRTDIMREAALKGGWFAGAIGGVTWEDGGEGRKVADEKDEYGSMTDTEDGETPPDLERWTSFTSATLSLESGGPSDGDGTLFEKIMVVKVDDITRKFKFHPSPKYISDDDSSPPSDYVFKISPYSNQREIPRGCYITPTTSALHDILQYMTLLAIPLALALPYVIIYFLSGFHKEQSTVAERGWMMAWLSSGQLAFLILGLLIVDYPSLSFSTLGDTWRGSGLVVIILPLIIAPIGGLFMVGKMLMEFGTCELSP
;
A
#
# COMPACT_ATOMS: atom_id res chain seq x y z
N MET A 1 23.80 -0.96 -9.03
CA MET A 1 24.48 0.26 -9.53
C MET A 1 24.41 0.36 -11.06
N VAL A 2 24.70 -0.71 -11.81
CA VAL A 2 24.58 -0.73 -13.29
C VAL A 2 23.15 -0.48 -13.78
N ASP A 3 22.14 -1.13 -13.18
CA ASP A 3 20.72 -0.90 -13.56
C ASP A 3 20.23 0.52 -13.24
N VAL A 4 20.70 1.10 -12.14
CA VAL A 4 20.40 2.49 -11.75
C VAL A 4 21.06 3.46 -12.73
N LEU A 5 22.29 3.19 -13.15
CA LEU A 5 23.02 3.97 -14.16
C LEU A 5 22.33 3.86 -15.53
N GLN A 6 21.79 2.68 -15.88
CA GLN A 6 21.06 2.44 -17.13
C GLN A 6 19.68 3.14 -17.12
N SER A 7 18.98 3.12 -15.99
CA SER A 7 17.69 3.80 -15.84
C SER A 7 17.83 5.33 -15.77
N THR A 8 18.88 5.84 -15.12
CA THR A 8 19.15 7.30 -15.05
C THR A 8 19.67 7.83 -16.37
N THR A 9 20.53 7.10 -17.09
CA THR A 9 20.95 7.47 -18.46
C THR A 9 19.78 7.43 -19.44
N PHE A 10 18.86 6.47 -19.31
CA PHE A 10 17.61 6.46 -20.09
C PHE A 10 16.72 7.67 -19.75
N LEU A 11 16.53 8.01 -18.48
CA LEU A 11 15.73 9.16 -18.06
C LEU A 11 16.35 10.49 -18.54
N VAL A 12 17.67 10.65 -18.42
CA VAL A 12 18.40 11.83 -18.92
C VAL A 12 18.38 11.90 -20.44
N ALA A 13 18.46 10.76 -21.13
CA ALA A 13 18.31 10.70 -22.58
C ALA A 13 16.88 11.05 -23.02
N VAL A 14 15.85 10.56 -22.33
CA VAL A 14 14.45 10.91 -22.60
C VAL A 14 14.21 12.39 -22.32
N ILE A 15 14.66 12.94 -21.17
CA ILE A 15 14.55 14.37 -20.87
C ILE A 15 15.32 15.20 -21.91
N GLY A 16 16.52 14.77 -22.32
CA GLY A 16 17.29 15.40 -23.39
C GLY A 16 16.57 15.39 -24.73
N ILE A 17 15.94 14.26 -25.10
CA ILE A 17 15.14 14.09 -26.31
C ILE A 17 13.84 14.90 -26.24
N LEU A 18 13.30 15.20 -25.05
CA LEU A 18 12.11 16.05 -24.87
C LEU A 18 12.44 17.55 -24.86
N VAL A 19 13.60 17.92 -24.32
CA VAL A 19 14.05 19.31 -24.18
C VAL A 19 14.65 19.85 -25.48
N LEU A 20 15.40 19.03 -26.22
CA LEU A 20 16.06 19.45 -27.47
C LEU A 20 15.09 19.89 -28.58
N PRO A 21 13.94 19.23 -28.84
CA PRO A 21 12.98 19.67 -29.86
C PRO A 21 12.22 20.94 -29.45
N ALA A 22 12.01 21.15 -28.15
CA ALA A 22 11.29 22.32 -27.65
C ALA A 22 12.10 23.62 -27.83
N PHE A 23 13.43 23.54 -27.85
CA PHE A 23 14.32 24.66 -28.13
C PHE A 23 14.76 24.77 -29.59
N ALA A 24 14.61 23.72 -30.40
CA ALA A 24 15.12 23.63 -31.77
C ALA A 24 14.06 23.76 -32.88
N LEU A 25 12.81 24.12 -32.57
CA LEU A 25 11.78 24.40 -33.58
C LEU A 25 11.68 25.91 -33.86
N PRO A 26 12.39 26.45 -34.87
CA PRO A 26 12.14 27.79 -35.38
C PRO A 26 10.92 27.72 -36.29
N ILE A 27 9.72 27.61 -35.72
CA ILE A 27 8.51 27.65 -36.55
C ILE A 27 8.11 29.12 -36.73
N ARG A 28 8.74 29.77 -37.70
CA ARG A 28 8.17 30.96 -38.34
C ARG A 28 7.23 30.49 -39.45
N ASP A 29 6.06 29.95 -39.10
CA ASP A 29 5.06 29.61 -40.10
C ASP A 29 3.68 30.17 -39.73
N VAL A 30 2.96 30.58 -40.76
CA VAL A 30 1.58 31.05 -40.67
C VAL A 30 0.73 29.91 -40.13
N LEU A 31 0.15 30.12 -38.96
CA LEU A 31 -0.74 29.16 -38.32
C LEU A 31 -2.08 29.18 -39.07
N VAL A 32 -2.41 28.11 -39.79
CA VAL A 32 -3.69 27.97 -40.50
C VAL A 32 -4.65 27.25 -39.56
N CYS A 33 -5.68 27.96 -39.10
CA CYS A 33 -6.72 27.38 -38.25
C CYS A 33 -7.86 26.86 -39.10
N ASN A 34 -8.09 25.56 -39.04
CA ASN A 34 -9.21 24.88 -39.68
C ASN A 34 -10.33 24.63 -38.66
N PRO A 35 -11.59 24.45 -39.12
CA PRO A 35 -12.66 23.99 -38.24
C PRO A 35 -12.29 22.63 -37.62
N THR A 36 -12.41 22.54 -36.31
CA THR A 36 -12.11 21.32 -35.55
C THR A 36 -13.01 20.17 -36.00
N THR A 37 -12.42 19.04 -36.38
CA THR A 37 -13.16 17.81 -36.68
C THR A 37 -13.38 16.96 -35.43
N TRP A 38 -14.30 16.00 -35.48
CA TRP A 38 -14.50 15.04 -34.37
C TRP A 38 -13.23 14.21 -34.10
N ALA A 39 -12.45 13.93 -35.13
CA ALA A 39 -11.19 13.20 -35.01
C ALA A 39 -10.17 14.00 -34.19
N ASP A 40 -10.08 15.30 -34.42
CA ASP A 40 -9.17 16.19 -33.68
C ASP A 40 -9.53 16.25 -32.19
N ILE A 41 -10.82 16.26 -31.86
CA ILE A 41 -11.30 16.22 -30.48
C ILE A 41 -10.88 14.90 -29.81
N VAL A 42 -11.10 13.78 -30.49
CA VAL A 42 -10.72 12.44 -29.97
C VAL A 42 -9.20 12.35 -29.78
N VAL A 43 -8.42 12.82 -30.75
CA VAL A 43 -6.95 12.85 -30.64
C VAL A 43 -6.53 13.74 -29.48
N PHE A 44 -7.08 14.95 -29.37
CA PHE A 44 -6.75 15.87 -28.28
C PHE A 44 -7.03 15.25 -26.91
N PHE A 45 -8.22 14.68 -26.69
CA PHE A 45 -8.54 14.03 -25.42
C PHE A 45 -7.70 12.77 -25.18
N GLY A 46 -7.46 11.99 -26.23
CA GLY A 46 -6.65 10.78 -26.22
C GLY A 46 -5.21 11.05 -25.76
N THR A 47 -4.54 12.00 -26.41
CA THR A 47 -3.11 12.29 -26.20
C THR A 47 -2.80 13.23 -25.06
N ASN A 48 -3.81 13.93 -24.51
CA ASN A 48 -3.62 14.87 -23.40
C ASN A 48 -4.23 14.41 -22.07
N TYR A 49 -5.22 13.52 -22.08
CA TYR A 49 -5.91 13.11 -20.85
C TYR A 49 -5.93 11.58 -20.69
N PHE A 50 -6.37 10.85 -21.72
CA PHE A 50 -6.62 9.41 -21.59
C PHE A 50 -5.34 8.59 -21.49
N ALA A 51 -4.29 8.96 -22.24
CA ALA A 51 -3.05 8.20 -22.25
C ALA A 51 -2.37 8.19 -20.87
N HIS A 52 -2.49 9.28 -20.11
CA HIS A 52 -2.02 9.31 -18.73
C HIS A 52 -2.66 8.22 -17.85
N ALA A 53 -3.99 8.07 -17.91
CA ALA A 53 -4.73 7.12 -17.07
C ALA A 53 -4.33 5.65 -17.32
N ALA A 54 -3.89 5.33 -18.55
CA ALA A 54 -3.39 4.01 -18.91
C ALA A 54 -2.02 3.66 -18.29
N THR A 55 -1.32 4.65 -17.74
CA THR A 55 0.06 4.51 -17.22
C THR A 55 0.12 4.44 -15.69
N ILE A 56 -1.04 4.47 -15.02
CA ILE A 56 -1.12 4.39 -13.57
C ILE A 56 -0.54 3.05 -13.09
N ALA A 57 0.26 3.12 -12.02
CA ALA A 57 0.85 1.95 -11.37
C ALA A 57 -0.26 1.00 -10.86
N SER A 58 -0.19 -0.26 -11.25
CA SER A 58 -1.22 -1.26 -10.92
C SER A 58 -1.17 -1.63 -9.44
N ILE A 59 -2.25 -2.13 -8.85
CA ILE A 59 -2.18 -2.71 -7.49
C ILE A 59 -1.96 -4.21 -7.64
N PRO A 60 -0.99 -4.83 -6.94
CA PRO A 60 -0.79 -6.27 -7.04
C PRO A 60 -2.02 -7.05 -6.59
N GLY A 61 -2.40 -8.07 -7.35
CA GLY A 61 -3.46 -9.00 -6.96
C GLY A 61 -4.90 -8.48 -7.00
N VAL A 62 -5.16 -7.19 -7.24
CA VAL A 62 -6.55 -6.68 -7.25
C VAL A 62 -7.32 -7.16 -8.49
N PRO A 63 -8.65 -7.28 -8.39
CA PRO A 63 -9.50 -7.57 -9.53
C PRO A 63 -9.55 -6.41 -10.53
N TRP A 64 -10.01 -6.71 -11.74
CA TRP A 64 -9.98 -5.74 -12.86
C TRP A 64 -10.85 -4.50 -12.61
N TYR A 65 -11.95 -4.64 -11.85
CA TYR A 65 -12.86 -3.52 -11.57
C TYR A 65 -12.21 -2.44 -10.69
N ASP A 66 -11.33 -2.82 -9.76
CA ASP A 66 -10.56 -1.85 -8.96
C ASP A 66 -9.60 -1.05 -9.84
N THR A 67 -9.00 -1.72 -10.83
CA THR A 67 -8.14 -1.05 -11.81
C THR A 67 -8.94 -0.05 -12.64
N VAL A 68 -10.12 -0.43 -13.13
CA VAL A 68 -10.99 0.46 -13.91
C VAL A 68 -11.46 1.65 -13.08
N LEU A 69 -11.83 1.45 -11.82
CA LEU A 69 -12.22 2.52 -10.91
C LEU A 69 -11.07 3.51 -10.70
N TRP A 70 -9.87 3.02 -10.36
CA TRP A 70 -8.68 3.86 -10.18
C TRP A 70 -8.28 4.60 -11.45
N THR A 71 -8.37 3.95 -12.62
CA THR A 71 -8.14 4.60 -13.92
C THR A 71 -9.15 5.70 -14.19
N THR A 72 -10.42 5.50 -13.83
CA THR A 72 -11.48 6.51 -13.99
C THR A 72 -11.25 7.71 -13.07
N ILE A 73 -10.89 7.46 -11.81
CA ILE A 73 -10.54 8.51 -10.84
C ILE A 73 -9.33 9.31 -11.33
N GLY A 74 -8.25 8.63 -11.75
CA GLY A 74 -7.04 9.28 -12.25
C GLY A 74 -7.23 10.03 -13.57
N LEU A 75 -8.17 9.58 -14.42
CA LEU A 75 -8.56 10.30 -15.63
C LEU A 75 -9.22 11.64 -15.31
N LEU A 76 -10.15 11.67 -14.34
CA LEU A 76 -10.89 12.88 -13.99
C LEU A 76 -10.07 13.82 -13.10
N MET A 77 -9.23 13.24 -12.24
CA MET A 77 -8.46 13.93 -11.21
C MET A 77 -7.01 13.42 -11.24
N PRO A 78 -6.15 13.98 -12.09
CA PRO A 78 -4.80 13.45 -12.32
C PRO A 78 -3.95 13.40 -11.06
N PHE A 79 -4.13 14.36 -10.13
CA PHE A 79 -3.40 14.36 -8.87
C PHE A 79 -3.89 13.30 -7.86
N ALA A 80 -5.05 12.67 -8.05
CA ALA A 80 -5.53 11.63 -7.13
C ALA A 80 -4.58 10.43 -7.03
N GLY A 81 -3.85 10.11 -8.11
CA GLY A 81 -2.85 9.04 -8.14
C GLY A 81 -1.45 9.44 -7.67
N LEU A 82 -1.21 10.74 -7.41
CA LEU A 82 0.13 11.26 -7.14
C LEU A 82 0.72 10.68 -5.85
N GLY A 83 -0.07 10.68 -4.76
CA GLY A 83 0.39 10.15 -3.46
C GLY A 83 0.82 8.69 -3.55
N LYS A 84 0.03 7.88 -4.25
CA LYS A 84 0.36 6.48 -4.54
C LYS A 84 1.69 6.32 -5.27
N ALA A 85 1.86 7.02 -6.39
CA ALA A 85 3.06 6.87 -7.21
C ALA A 85 4.32 7.29 -6.45
N LEU A 86 4.24 8.40 -5.69
CA LEU A 86 5.32 8.86 -4.82
C LEU A 86 5.65 7.85 -3.73
N ALA A 87 4.65 7.37 -2.99
CA ALA A 87 4.83 6.36 -1.94
C ALA A 87 5.51 5.09 -2.46
N LEU A 88 5.11 4.62 -3.64
CA LEU A 88 5.73 3.46 -4.29
C LEU A 88 7.18 3.71 -4.69
N ILE A 89 7.49 4.87 -5.27
CA ILE A 89 8.87 5.25 -5.63
C ILE A 89 9.74 5.28 -4.38
N PHE A 90 9.26 5.90 -3.30
CA PHE A 90 10.04 6.05 -2.08
C PHE A 90 10.25 4.74 -1.34
N ARG A 91 9.18 3.94 -1.14
CA ARG A 91 9.30 2.60 -0.54
C ARG A 91 10.28 1.72 -1.35
N HIS A 92 10.31 1.88 -2.67
CA HIS A 92 11.26 1.16 -3.52
C HIS A 92 12.73 1.53 -3.25
N PHE A 93 13.03 2.81 -3.01
CA PHE A 93 14.40 3.26 -2.71
C PHE A 93 14.80 3.04 -1.25
N ALA A 94 13.83 2.93 -0.35
CA ALA A 94 14.09 2.75 1.07
C ALA A 94 14.36 1.29 1.46
N GLY A 95 13.86 0.31 0.69
CA GLY A 95 14.21 -1.10 0.88
C GLY A 95 15.61 -1.44 0.35
N GLU A 96 16.23 -2.51 0.86
CA GLU A 96 17.48 -3.02 0.32
C GLU A 96 17.29 -3.69 -1.06
N ASN A 97 18.38 -4.22 -1.61
CA ASN A 97 18.44 -4.67 -3.00
C ASN A 97 17.70 -5.99 -3.29
N SER A 98 17.16 -6.70 -2.29
CA SER A 98 16.54 -8.02 -2.50
C SER A 98 15.19 -7.91 -3.24
N ASP A 99 14.87 -8.90 -4.07
CA ASP A 99 13.60 -8.91 -4.82
C ASP A 99 12.39 -9.04 -3.88
N LEU A 100 12.57 -9.72 -2.75
CA LEU A 100 11.53 -9.95 -1.76
C LEU A 100 11.17 -8.67 -1.01
N GLU A 101 12.16 -7.86 -0.61
CA GLU A 101 11.92 -6.54 -0.03
C GLU A 101 11.28 -5.60 -1.04
N LYS A 102 11.72 -5.62 -2.30
CA LYS A 102 11.07 -4.84 -3.38
C LYS A 102 9.62 -5.25 -3.60
N ALA A 103 9.29 -6.54 -3.47
CA ALA A 103 7.91 -7.03 -3.53
C ALA A 103 7.11 -6.55 -2.31
N ALA A 104 7.69 -6.60 -1.11
CA ALA A 104 7.06 -6.09 0.12
C ALA A 104 6.81 -4.58 0.06
N ALA A 105 7.82 -3.80 -0.34
CA ALA A 105 7.73 -2.35 -0.56
C ALA A 105 6.63 -1.96 -1.56
N ARG A 106 6.36 -2.85 -2.54
CA ARG A 106 5.32 -2.68 -3.56
C ARG A 106 3.92 -3.12 -3.11
N GLY A 107 3.79 -3.70 -1.91
CA GLY A 107 2.55 -4.32 -1.42
C GLY A 107 2.18 -5.59 -2.16
N ALA A 108 3.17 -6.32 -2.70
CA ALA A 108 2.97 -7.54 -3.49
C ALA A 108 3.14 -8.83 -2.68
N VAL A 109 3.13 -8.74 -1.35
CA VAL A 109 3.28 -9.89 -0.44
C VAL A 109 2.05 -10.03 0.44
N VAL A 110 1.80 -11.24 0.90
CA VAL A 110 0.70 -11.57 1.81
C VAL A 110 1.19 -12.55 2.88
N VAL A 111 0.68 -12.39 4.09
CA VAL A 111 0.99 -13.24 5.24
C VAL A 111 -0.28 -13.90 5.77
N VAL A 112 -0.13 -15.05 6.43
CA VAL A 112 -1.23 -15.68 7.18
C VAL A 112 -1.28 -15.05 8.56
N VAL A 113 -2.48 -14.72 9.02
CA VAL A 113 -2.74 -14.15 10.35
C VAL A 113 -3.80 -14.97 11.09
N ARG A 114 -3.76 -14.94 12.43
CA ARG A 114 -4.85 -15.44 13.28
C ARG A 114 -6.03 -14.47 13.15
N SER A 115 -7.20 -15.00 12.81
CA SER A 115 -8.47 -14.24 12.69
C SER A 115 -9.21 -14.22 14.02
N GLU A 116 -10.22 -13.38 14.22
CA GLU A 116 -10.99 -13.34 15.48
C GLU A 116 -11.62 -14.68 15.90
N GLU A 117 -11.73 -15.64 14.97
CA GLU A 117 -12.26 -16.99 15.22
C GLU A 117 -11.18 -18.01 15.63
N TRP A 118 -9.93 -17.58 15.80
CA TRP A 118 -8.84 -18.48 16.20
C TRP A 118 -9.06 -19.01 17.61
N GLU A 119 -8.89 -20.32 17.76
CA GLU A 119 -8.92 -21.02 19.05
C GLU A 119 -7.72 -21.97 19.16
N PRO A 120 -7.27 -22.27 20.40
CA PRO A 120 -6.23 -23.26 20.61
C PRO A 120 -6.68 -24.64 20.11
N SER A 121 -5.72 -25.44 19.65
CA SER A 121 -6.00 -26.81 19.17
C SER A 121 -6.28 -27.77 20.34
N THR A 122 -6.87 -28.94 20.07
CA THR A 122 -6.98 -30.01 21.09
C THR A 122 -5.65 -30.68 21.39
N GLN A 123 -4.67 -30.53 20.50
CA GLN A 123 -3.30 -30.97 20.72
C GLN A 123 -2.47 -29.83 21.34
N PRO A 124 -1.50 -30.15 22.20
CA PRO A 124 -0.58 -29.16 22.74
C PRO A 124 0.16 -28.42 21.63
N GLU A 125 0.04 -27.09 21.59
CA GLU A 125 0.74 -26.23 20.64
C GLU A 125 1.53 -25.14 21.35
N GLU A 126 2.76 -24.89 20.87
CA GLU A 126 3.65 -23.88 21.44
C GLU A 126 3.33 -22.49 20.88
N ILE A 127 2.92 -21.59 21.77
CA ILE A 127 2.47 -20.25 21.43
C ILE A 127 3.11 -19.25 22.39
N TYR A 128 3.55 -18.13 21.84
CA TYR A 128 4.02 -17.00 22.63
C TYR A 128 2.84 -16.14 23.11
N VAL A 129 2.72 -15.98 24.42
CA VAL A 129 1.57 -15.36 25.09
C VAL A 129 2.05 -14.34 26.12
N GLU A 130 1.39 -13.17 26.17
CA GLU A 130 1.49 -12.26 27.32
C GLU A 130 0.58 -12.83 28.43
N LEU A 131 1.20 -13.34 29.50
CA LEU A 131 0.51 -13.95 30.62
C LEU A 131 -0.19 -12.88 31.49
N PRO A 132 -1.32 -13.20 32.13
CA PRO A 132 -1.95 -12.30 33.10
C PRO A 132 -1.03 -12.09 34.31
N LYS A 133 -1.08 -10.90 34.93
CA LYS A 133 -0.15 -10.48 36.01
C LYS A 133 -0.09 -11.43 37.21
N ASP A 134 -1.17 -12.14 37.49
CA ASP A 134 -1.30 -13.02 38.65
C ASP A 134 -1.17 -14.51 38.29
N PHE A 135 -0.67 -14.85 37.09
CA PHE A 135 -0.59 -16.24 36.60
C PHE A 135 0.16 -17.18 37.56
N ASP A 136 1.30 -16.73 38.10
CA ASP A 136 2.13 -17.52 39.02
C ASP A 136 1.47 -17.73 40.39
N LEU A 137 0.55 -16.83 40.77
CA LEU A 137 -0.16 -16.86 42.06
C LEU A 137 -1.39 -17.77 42.03
N LEU A 138 -1.77 -18.27 40.85
CA LEU A 138 -2.92 -19.16 40.71
C LEU A 138 -2.64 -20.51 41.35
N PRO A 139 -3.63 -21.13 42.02
CA PRO A 139 -3.48 -22.47 42.56
C PRO A 139 -3.20 -23.48 41.46
N GLU A 140 -2.32 -24.45 41.74
CA GLU A 140 -2.11 -25.62 40.88
C GLU A 140 -3.40 -26.41 40.73
N THR A 141 -3.66 -26.85 39.50
CA THR A 141 -4.75 -27.73 39.04
C THR A 141 -5.51 -28.43 40.18
N GLY A 142 -6.70 -27.93 40.56
CA GLY A 142 -7.51 -28.58 41.61
C GLY A 142 -8.50 -27.72 42.40
N SER A 143 -8.59 -26.41 42.16
CA SER A 143 -9.64 -25.57 42.78
C SER A 143 -10.92 -25.64 41.96
N ASP A 144 -11.93 -26.35 42.45
CA ASP A 144 -13.30 -26.17 41.99
C ASP A 144 -13.92 -24.95 42.71
N PRO A 145 -14.49 -23.96 41.99
CA PRO A 145 -14.68 -23.91 40.54
C PRO A 145 -13.44 -23.40 39.76
N LEU A 146 -13.27 -23.86 38.53
CA LEU A 146 -12.22 -23.40 37.62
C LEU A 146 -12.42 -21.92 37.23
N PRO A 147 -11.35 -21.10 37.24
CA PRO A 147 -11.43 -19.72 36.79
C PRO A 147 -11.70 -19.62 35.28
N SER A 148 -12.37 -18.55 34.86
CA SER A 148 -12.66 -18.31 33.45
C SER A 148 -11.50 -17.61 32.74
N ALA A 149 -11.24 -17.96 31.47
CA ALA A 149 -10.22 -17.31 30.65
C ALA A 149 -10.68 -17.06 29.22
N SER A 150 -10.17 -15.98 28.63
CA SER A 150 -10.30 -15.67 27.20
C SER A 150 -8.96 -15.32 26.57
N ILE A 151 -8.89 -15.44 25.25
CA ILE A 151 -7.75 -15.00 24.44
C ILE A 151 -8.14 -13.73 23.72
N ARG A 152 -7.24 -12.73 23.75
CA ARG A 152 -7.39 -11.48 23.02
C ARG A 152 -6.15 -11.19 22.18
N TYR A 153 -6.35 -10.48 21.08
CA TYR A 153 -5.22 -9.94 20.34
C TYR A 153 -4.65 -8.72 21.03
N THR A 154 -3.32 -8.61 21.02
CA THR A 154 -2.64 -7.35 21.34
C THR A 154 -3.15 -6.28 20.35
N LYS A 155 -3.75 -5.18 20.85
CA LYS A 155 -4.35 -4.14 19.99
C LYS A 155 -3.31 -3.16 19.41
N PRO A 156 -3.51 -2.63 18.18
CA PRO A 156 -4.37 -3.14 17.11
C PRO A 156 -3.57 -3.67 15.91
N SER A 157 -3.99 -4.84 15.42
CA SER A 157 -3.56 -5.47 14.16
C SER A 157 -3.65 -4.56 12.94
N ASN A 158 -4.50 -3.52 12.96
CA ASN A 158 -4.81 -2.68 11.80
C ASN A 158 -3.64 -1.80 11.35
N ASP A 159 -2.70 -1.48 12.24
CA ASP A 159 -1.51 -0.69 11.90
C ASP A 159 -0.39 -1.57 11.33
N VAL A 160 -0.44 -2.89 11.59
CA VAL A 160 0.61 -3.86 11.23
C VAL A 160 0.23 -4.74 10.03
N THR A 161 -1.05 -5.10 9.93
CA THR A 161 -1.58 -5.95 8.86
C THR A 161 -3.02 -5.55 8.51
N THR A 162 -3.34 -5.52 7.21
CA THR A 162 -4.72 -5.32 6.74
C THR A 162 -5.30 -6.65 6.28
N ALA A 163 -6.30 -7.17 6.99
CA ALA A 163 -7.00 -8.40 6.61
C ALA A 163 -7.65 -8.26 5.22
N ILE A 164 -7.57 -9.30 4.40
CA ILE A 164 -8.10 -9.31 3.05
C ILE A 164 -8.94 -10.57 2.77
N ASP A 165 -9.98 -10.41 1.95
CA ASP A 165 -10.65 -11.55 1.34
C ASP A 165 -9.81 -12.05 0.15
N HIS A 166 -8.99 -13.06 0.41
CA HIS A 166 -8.13 -13.70 -0.60
C HIS A 166 -8.90 -14.27 -1.80
N ARG A 167 -10.23 -14.49 -1.70
CA ARG A 167 -11.04 -14.96 -2.85
C ARG A 167 -11.27 -13.86 -3.88
N GLN A 168 -11.16 -12.61 -3.46
CA GLN A 168 -11.30 -11.44 -4.33
C GLN A 168 -9.95 -10.97 -4.88
N MET A 169 -8.84 -11.53 -4.40
CA MET A 169 -7.49 -11.18 -4.83
C MET A 169 -6.80 -12.34 -5.56
N ARG A 170 -5.86 -12.00 -6.44
CA ARG A 170 -5.01 -12.96 -7.14
C ARG A 170 -3.75 -13.20 -6.33
N VAL A 171 -3.76 -14.27 -5.55
CA VAL A 171 -2.58 -14.78 -4.84
C VAL A 171 -1.88 -15.81 -5.73
N HIS A 172 -0.55 -15.73 -5.85
CA HIS A 172 0.24 -16.71 -6.57
C HIS A 172 0.27 -18.03 -5.79
N GLY A 173 0.02 -19.14 -6.49
CA GLY A 173 -0.04 -20.47 -5.87
C GLY A 173 -1.45 -20.83 -5.42
N SER A 174 -1.56 -21.67 -4.38
CA SER A 174 -2.84 -22.13 -3.84
C SER A 174 -2.76 -22.27 -2.33
N ALA A 175 -3.85 -21.96 -1.63
CA ALA A 175 -3.91 -22.08 -0.19
C ALA A 175 -5.26 -22.60 0.28
N ILE A 176 -5.23 -23.44 1.31
CA ILE A 176 -6.39 -23.86 2.10
C ILE A 176 -6.12 -23.40 3.53
N LEU A 177 -6.91 -22.44 4.00
CA LEU A 177 -6.84 -21.91 5.36
C LEU A 177 -7.71 -22.77 6.29
N PRO A 178 -7.19 -23.22 7.45
CA PRO A 178 -8.02 -23.83 8.47
C PRO A 178 -8.88 -22.77 9.20
N PRO A 179 -9.92 -23.18 9.94
CA PRO A 179 -10.72 -22.27 10.75
C PRO A 179 -9.86 -21.45 11.71
N GLY A 180 -10.19 -20.17 11.86
CA GLY A 180 -9.43 -19.27 12.71
C GLY A 180 -8.25 -18.58 12.04
N TYR A 181 -7.99 -18.78 10.75
CA TYR A 181 -6.91 -18.09 10.03
C TYR A 181 -7.40 -17.32 8.81
N GLY A 182 -6.71 -16.22 8.50
CA GLY A 182 -6.97 -15.37 7.35
C GLY A 182 -5.69 -14.97 6.64
N PHE A 183 -5.85 -14.32 5.49
CA PHE A 183 -4.76 -13.62 4.82
C PHE A 183 -4.80 -12.14 5.15
N ALA A 184 -3.62 -11.53 5.28
CA ALA A 184 -3.48 -10.10 5.45
C ALA A 184 -2.31 -9.54 4.64
N LEU A 185 -2.46 -8.30 4.20
CA LEU A 185 -1.38 -7.50 3.65
C LEU A 185 -0.57 -6.93 4.81
N PRO A 186 0.72 -7.26 4.93
CA PRO A 186 1.55 -6.71 6.00
C PRO A 186 2.00 -5.29 5.65
N ASP A 187 2.14 -4.43 6.66
CA ASP A 187 2.94 -3.23 6.49
C ASP A 187 4.44 -3.59 6.46
N MET A 188 5.19 -2.91 5.60
CA MET A 188 6.59 -3.22 5.35
C MET A 188 7.46 -2.97 6.59
N VAL A 189 7.17 -1.92 7.37
CA VAL A 189 7.99 -1.52 8.52
C VAL A 189 7.95 -2.62 9.58
N TYR A 190 6.75 -3.09 9.90
CA TYR A 190 6.56 -4.16 10.88
C TYR A 190 6.90 -5.56 10.34
N LEU A 191 6.77 -5.80 9.03
CA LEU A 191 7.11 -7.09 8.42
C LEU A 191 8.58 -7.46 8.67
N CYS A 192 9.48 -6.48 8.68
CA CYS A 192 10.90 -6.71 8.95
C CYS A 192 11.18 -7.23 10.37
N GLU A 193 10.25 -7.10 11.31
CA GLU A 193 10.40 -7.58 12.69
C GLU A 193 10.16 -9.09 12.83
N TYR A 194 9.37 -9.69 11.94
CA TYR A 194 8.97 -11.11 12.03
C TYR A 194 9.21 -11.91 10.75
N PHE A 195 9.74 -11.27 9.69
CA PHE A 195 10.15 -11.96 8.47
C PHE A 195 11.62 -11.62 8.11
N PRO A 196 12.53 -12.62 8.05
CA PRO A 196 13.97 -12.35 8.01
C PRO A 196 14.47 -12.07 6.60
N PHE A 197 14.22 -10.87 6.09
CA PHE A 197 14.68 -10.43 4.78
C PHE A 197 16.20 -10.56 4.61
N HIS A 198 16.97 -10.38 5.69
CA HIS A 198 18.43 -10.41 5.62
C HIS A 198 19.05 -11.81 5.66
N SER A 199 18.25 -12.87 5.81
CA SER A 199 18.77 -14.23 5.72
C SER A 199 19.32 -14.52 4.32
N ARG A 200 20.44 -15.25 4.24
CA ARG A 200 21.09 -15.62 2.96
C ARG A 200 20.10 -16.29 1.99
N VAL A 201 19.21 -17.14 2.53
CA VAL A 201 18.15 -17.81 1.75
C VAL A 201 17.17 -16.80 1.19
N ASN A 202 16.61 -15.90 2.02
CA ASN A 202 15.60 -14.95 1.55
C ASN A 202 16.19 -13.90 0.60
N LYS A 203 17.44 -13.44 0.80
CA LYS A 203 18.13 -12.54 -0.15
C LYS A 203 18.35 -13.18 -1.52
N SER A 204 18.46 -14.50 -1.59
CA SER A 204 18.67 -15.24 -2.85
C SER A 204 17.39 -15.50 -3.67
N ILE A 205 16.21 -15.22 -3.10
CA ILE A 205 14.93 -15.45 -3.79
C ILE A 205 14.73 -14.37 -4.85
N THR A 206 14.57 -14.82 -6.10
CA THR A 206 14.24 -13.96 -7.24
C THR A 206 12.75 -13.99 -7.53
N LEU A 207 12.13 -12.83 -7.74
CA LEU A 207 10.70 -12.73 -8.06
C LEU A 207 10.47 -12.16 -9.46
N SER A 208 9.39 -12.62 -10.08
CA SER A 208 8.97 -12.10 -11.39
C SER A 208 8.42 -10.68 -11.21
N ARG A 209 9.26 -9.69 -11.51
CA ARG A 209 8.92 -8.26 -11.57
C ARG A 209 8.84 -7.83 -13.03
N SER A 210 7.68 -7.32 -13.46
CA SER A 210 7.49 -6.87 -14.85
C SER A 210 7.79 -5.38 -14.99
N GLN A 211 8.56 -5.02 -16.01
CA GLN A 211 8.76 -3.65 -16.44
C GLN A 211 7.85 -3.38 -17.65
N SER A 212 6.86 -2.50 -17.49
CA SER A 212 5.89 -2.24 -18.55
C SER A 212 6.41 -1.19 -19.53
N TYR A 213 7.23 -1.62 -20.49
CA TYR A 213 7.74 -0.75 -21.55
C TYR A 213 6.63 -0.05 -22.35
N VAL A 214 5.45 -0.68 -22.48
CA VAL A 214 4.28 -0.08 -23.11
C VAL A 214 3.77 1.12 -22.31
N LYS A 215 3.57 0.98 -20.99
CA LYS A 215 3.17 2.10 -20.13
C LYS A 215 4.21 3.23 -20.20
N MET A 216 5.50 2.90 -20.17
CA MET A 216 6.57 3.90 -20.30
C MET A 216 6.51 4.64 -21.63
N ALA A 217 6.36 3.93 -22.75
CA ALA A 217 6.26 4.54 -24.08
C ALA A 217 5.03 5.45 -24.20
N VAL A 218 3.88 5.03 -23.65
CA VAL A 218 2.66 5.84 -23.58
C VAL A 218 2.88 7.09 -22.74
N SER A 219 3.54 7.00 -21.57
CA SER A 219 3.86 8.17 -20.75
C SER A 219 4.77 9.16 -21.47
N VAL A 220 5.78 8.66 -22.20
CA VAL A 220 6.68 9.50 -23.01
C VAL A 220 5.91 10.19 -24.13
N ALA A 221 5.10 9.46 -24.90
CA ALA A 221 4.28 10.05 -25.95
C ALA A 221 3.35 11.14 -25.39
N GLN A 222 2.64 10.85 -24.30
CA GLN A 222 1.78 11.80 -23.59
C GLN A 222 2.56 13.05 -23.15
N LEU A 223 3.78 12.91 -22.63
CA LEU A 223 4.62 14.04 -22.23
C LEU A 223 4.99 14.92 -23.43
N VAL A 224 5.43 14.32 -24.54
CA VAL A 224 5.73 15.04 -25.80
C VAL A 224 4.51 15.83 -26.23
N TYR A 225 3.36 15.16 -26.36
CA TYR A 225 2.12 15.79 -26.81
C TYR A 225 1.66 16.89 -25.87
N SER A 226 1.74 16.67 -24.56
CA SER A 226 1.38 17.68 -23.56
C SER A 226 2.25 18.93 -23.66
N VAL A 227 3.57 18.76 -23.84
CA VAL A 227 4.50 19.89 -24.03
C VAL A 227 4.19 20.64 -25.31
N ILE A 228 3.93 19.92 -26.42
CA ILE A 228 3.52 20.55 -27.70
C ILE A 228 2.21 21.32 -27.52
N THR A 229 1.20 20.76 -26.84
CA THR A 229 -0.07 21.42 -26.59
C THR A 229 0.09 22.68 -25.75
N ILE A 230 0.87 22.62 -24.66
CA ILE A 230 1.18 23.79 -23.83
C ILE A 230 1.94 24.85 -24.64
N TYR A 231 2.88 24.45 -25.49
CA TYR A 231 3.60 25.37 -26.36
C TYR A 231 2.68 26.05 -27.37
N ARG A 232 1.83 25.27 -28.05
CA ARG A 232 0.82 25.77 -29.01
C ARG A 232 -0.28 26.61 -28.37
N THR A 233 -0.41 26.56 -27.04
CA THR A 233 -1.33 27.43 -26.31
C THR A 233 -0.90 28.90 -26.38
N LYS A 234 0.39 29.17 -26.60
CA LYS A 234 0.90 30.55 -26.73
C LYS A 234 0.28 31.30 -27.92
N GLY A 235 0.04 32.60 -27.75
CA GLY A 235 -0.55 33.47 -28.77
C GLY A 235 -2.08 33.41 -28.75
N ASN A 236 -2.69 33.14 -29.92
CA ASN A 236 -4.14 33.27 -30.16
C ASN A 236 -5.05 32.62 -29.12
N GLN A 237 -4.65 31.47 -28.56
CA GLN A 237 -5.47 30.77 -27.56
C GLN A 237 -5.43 31.49 -26.20
N LEU A 238 -4.26 31.97 -25.78
CA LEU A 238 -4.10 32.82 -24.60
C LEU A 238 -4.78 34.18 -24.81
N ASP A 239 -4.66 34.79 -25.99
CA ASP A 239 -5.28 36.09 -26.29
C ASP A 239 -6.81 36.04 -26.24
N ARG A 240 -7.40 34.87 -26.52
CA ARG A 240 -8.86 34.67 -26.44
C ARG A 240 -9.29 34.25 -25.04
N TYR A 241 -8.69 33.21 -24.50
CA TYR A 241 -9.18 32.55 -23.28
C TYR A 241 -8.40 32.90 -22.01
N GLY A 242 -7.29 33.63 -22.13
CA GLY A 242 -6.43 33.99 -21.01
C GLY A 242 -5.96 32.77 -20.23
N TYR A 243 -6.02 32.85 -18.91
CA TYR A 243 -5.68 31.72 -18.03
C TYR A 243 -6.65 30.53 -18.11
N ALA A 244 -7.81 30.67 -18.75
CA ALA A 244 -8.76 29.58 -18.98
C ALA A 244 -8.52 28.83 -20.29
N ALA A 245 -7.45 29.15 -21.02
CA ALA A 245 -7.09 28.46 -22.25
C ALA A 245 -7.03 26.94 -22.03
N PHE A 246 -7.81 26.19 -22.83
CA PHE A 246 -7.94 24.74 -22.66
C PHE A 246 -6.62 23.99 -22.74
N GLY A 247 -5.62 24.48 -23.48
CA GLY A 247 -4.30 23.85 -23.54
C GLY A 247 -3.48 23.95 -22.24
N LEU A 248 -3.78 24.92 -21.37
CA LEU A 248 -3.17 24.99 -20.03
C LEU A 248 -3.71 23.90 -19.10
N SER A 249 -4.91 23.37 -19.35
CA SER A 249 -5.50 22.31 -18.51
C SER A 249 -4.80 20.96 -18.62
N VAL A 250 -3.88 20.83 -19.57
CA VAL A 250 -3.04 19.64 -19.75
C VAL A 250 -1.90 19.59 -18.73
N ILE A 251 -1.54 20.71 -18.10
CA ILE A 251 -0.40 20.81 -17.16
C ILE A 251 -0.44 19.73 -16.05
N PRO A 252 -1.57 19.51 -15.33
CA PRO A 252 -1.65 18.44 -14.33
C PRO A 252 -1.43 17.04 -14.89
N TYR A 253 -1.90 16.76 -16.10
CA TYR A 253 -1.74 15.47 -16.77
C TYR A 253 -0.31 15.25 -17.22
N ALA A 254 0.36 16.29 -17.70
CA ALA A 254 1.79 16.26 -18.02
C ALA A 254 2.61 15.91 -16.78
N PHE A 255 2.36 16.60 -15.66
CA PHE A 255 3.04 16.33 -14.39
C PHE A 255 2.82 14.90 -13.93
N MET A 256 1.57 14.45 -13.89
CA MET A 256 1.28 13.10 -13.42
C MET A 256 1.82 12.03 -14.38
N SER A 257 1.87 12.28 -15.70
CA SER A 257 2.51 11.37 -16.68
C SER A 257 4.01 11.20 -16.42
N LEU A 258 4.71 12.27 -16.04
CA LEU A 258 6.12 12.20 -15.64
C LEU A 258 6.30 11.33 -14.39
N VAL A 259 5.45 11.53 -13.38
CA VAL A 259 5.53 10.74 -12.14
C VAL A 259 5.24 9.26 -12.42
N ASN A 260 4.24 8.95 -13.25
CA ASN A 260 3.95 7.57 -13.67
C ASN A 260 5.10 6.95 -14.45
N LEU A 261 5.76 7.69 -15.35
CA LEU A 261 6.93 7.21 -16.08
C LEU A 261 8.05 6.79 -15.12
N ILE A 262 8.34 7.63 -14.13
CA ILE A 262 9.36 7.35 -13.10
C ILE A 262 8.94 6.13 -12.27
N CYS A 263 7.68 6.10 -11.80
CA CYS A 263 7.16 5.02 -10.98
C CYS A 263 7.23 3.67 -11.72
N VAL A 264 6.68 3.59 -12.94
CA VAL A 264 6.68 2.36 -13.72
C VAL A 264 8.10 1.92 -14.06
N GLY A 265 8.97 2.84 -14.52
CA GLY A 265 10.33 2.49 -14.94
C GLY A 265 11.25 2.06 -13.80
N VAL A 266 11.14 2.68 -12.63
CA VAL A 266 12.00 2.37 -11.47
C VAL A 266 11.44 1.20 -10.66
N VAL A 267 10.16 1.29 -10.27
CA VAL A 267 9.55 0.38 -9.30
C VAL A 267 9.18 -0.96 -9.95
N GLY A 268 8.57 -0.92 -11.14
CA GLY A 268 7.99 -2.08 -11.81
C GLY A 268 6.64 -2.52 -11.22
N ASP A 269 6.05 -3.55 -11.83
CA ASP A 269 4.73 -4.08 -11.51
C ASP A 269 4.77 -5.59 -11.15
N TYR A 270 3.94 -5.97 -10.19
CA TYR A 270 3.62 -7.36 -9.85
C TYR A 270 2.16 -7.67 -10.18
N THR A 271 1.92 -8.84 -10.75
CA THR A 271 0.57 -9.26 -11.17
C THR A 271 -0.21 -9.98 -10.08
N HIS A 272 0.49 -10.60 -9.11
CA HIS A 272 -0.08 -11.41 -8.04
C HIS A 272 0.54 -11.03 -6.69
N LEU A 273 -0.16 -11.38 -5.61
CA LEU A 273 0.39 -11.39 -4.26
C LEU A 273 1.20 -12.67 -4.02
N TYR A 274 2.35 -12.59 -3.37
CA TYR A 274 3.18 -13.73 -3.01
C TYR A 274 3.07 -14.06 -1.52
N MET A 275 2.79 -15.32 -1.20
CA MET A 275 2.65 -15.78 0.18
C MET A 275 4.02 -15.94 0.84
N LEU A 276 4.25 -15.29 1.98
CA LEU A 276 5.48 -15.45 2.76
C LEU A 276 5.33 -16.55 3.81
N ARG A 277 6.34 -17.43 3.95
CA ARG A 277 6.34 -18.47 5.00
C ARG A 277 6.71 -17.88 6.35
N THR A 278 5.70 -17.40 7.07
CA THR A 278 5.80 -16.94 8.47
C THR A 278 5.53 -18.07 9.46
N ASP A 279 5.82 -17.85 10.75
CA ASP A 279 5.52 -18.84 11.79
C ASP A 279 4.01 -19.09 11.94
N ILE A 280 3.16 -18.08 11.73
CA ILE A 280 1.70 -18.26 11.71
C ILE A 280 1.25 -19.13 10.53
N MET A 281 1.91 -19.06 9.37
CA MET A 281 1.63 -19.98 8.27
C MET A 281 2.01 -21.43 8.64
N ARG A 282 3.13 -21.61 9.37
CA ARG A 282 3.56 -22.93 9.86
C ARG A 282 2.54 -23.49 10.86
N GLU A 283 2.09 -22.67 11.81
CA GLU A 283 1.02 -23.01 12.76
C GLU A 283 -0.27 -23.41 12.04
N ALA A 284 -0.71 -22.61 11.05
CA ALA A 284 -1.87 -22.95 10.24
C ALA A 284 -1.67 -24.28 9.48
N ALA A 285 -0.48 -24.55 8.96
CA ALA A 285 -0.19 -25.81 8.28
C ALA A 285 -0.30 -27.02 9.22
N LEU A 286 0.14 -26.88 10.48
CA LEU A 286 -0.02 -27.90 11.51
C LEU A 286 -1.50 -28.16 11.86
N LYS A 287 -2.37 -27.13 11.75
CA LYS A 287 -3.83 -27.27 11.90
C LYS A 287 -4.55 -27.73 10.62
N GLY A 288 -3.82 -28.35 9.68
CA GLY A 288 -4.38 -28.90 8.44
C GLY A 288 -4.47 -27.90 7.28
N GLY A 289 -3.89 -26.71 7.43
CA GLY A 289 -3.70 -25.77 6.34
C GLY A 289 -2.72 -26.28 5.29
N TRP A 290 -2.87 -25.80 4.05
CA TRP A 290 -1.99 -26.17 2.95
C TRP A 290 -1.64 -24.94 2.12
N PHE A 291 -0.36 -24.71 1.83
CA PHE A 291 0.14 -23.49 1.20
C PHE A 291 1.15 -23.81 0.08
N ALA A 292 0.67 -23.97 -1.14
CA ALA A 292 1.50 -24.19 -2.31
C ALA A 292 1.95 -22.87 -2.94
N GLY A 293 3.24 -22.77 -3.26
CA GLY A 293 3.82 -21.54 -3.85
C GLY A 293 4.21 -20.48 -2.82
N ALA A 294 4.15 -20.78 -1.53
CA ALA A 294 4.69 -19.90 -0.49
C ALA A 294 6.23 -19.85 -0.57
N ILE A 295 6.78 -18.65 -0.41
CA ILE A 295 8.20 -18.31 -0.61
C ILE A 295 8.83 -17.79 0.68
N GLY A 296 10.17 -17.83 0.71
CA GLY A 296 10.96 -17.43 1.85
C GLY A 296 10.72 -18.29 3.08
N GLY A 297 11.25 -17.89 4.21
CA GLY A 297 10.96 -18.53 5.48
C GLY A 297 11.76 -18.02 6.67
N VAL A 298 11.25 -18.30 7.86
CA VAL A 298 11.98 -18.18 9.12
C VAL A 298 12.76 -19.48 9.33
N THR A 299 14.09 -19.41 9.17
CA THR A 299 14.98 -20.53 9.51
C THR A 299 15.43 -20.34 10.95
N TRP A 300 14.75 -21.02 11.86
CA TRP A 300 15.31 -21.33 13.16
C TRP A 300 16.25 -22.51 12.91
N GLU A 301 17.55 -22.34 13.11
CA GLU A 301 18.46 -23.49 13.13
C GLU A 301 18.09 -24.36 14.34
N ASP A 302 17.13 -25.27 14.15
CA ASP A 302 16.86 -26.34 15.11
C ASP A 302 18.07 -27.27 15.15
N GLY A 303 18.57 -27.53 16.36
CA GLY A 303 19.73 -28.37 16.61
C GLY A 303 19.65 -29.73 15.92
N GLY A 304 20.56 -29.96 14.98
CA GLY A 304 20.80 -31.24 14.32
C GLY A 304 22.24 -31.30 13.83
N GLU A 305 22.97 -32.31 14.25
CA GLU A 305 24.38 -32.54 13.94
C GLU A 305 24.73 -32.36 12.45
N GLY A 306 25.83 -31.63 12.18
CA GLY A 306 26.72 -31.97 11.08
C GLY A 306 26.55 -31.24 9.75
N ARG A 307 26.80 -29.92 9.72
CA ARG A 307 27.75 -29.35 8.76
C ARG A 307 28.30 -28.02 9.28
N LYS A 308 29.52 -28.08 9.85
CA LYS A 308 30.33 -26.88 10.07
C LYS A 308 30.60 -26.23 8.70
N VAL A 309 29.82 -25.23 8.33
CA VAL A 309 30.24 -24.24 7.34
C VAL A 309 30.96 -23.18 8.15
N ALA A 310 32.29 -23.23 8.04
CA ALA A 310 33.21 -22.39 8.77
C ALA A 310 33.05 -20.91 8.39
N ASP A 311 33.21 -20.07 9.42
CA ASP A 311 33.76 -18.71 9.39
C ASP A 311 33.61 -17.94 8.07
N GLU A 312 32.48 -17.25 7.93
CA GLU A 312 32.49 -15.89 7.40
C GLU A 312 31.84 -15.01 8.45
N LYS A 313 32.65 -14.15 9.07
CA LYS A 313 32.13 -13.01 9.83
C LYS A 313 31.24 -12.22 8.87
N ASP A 314 29.93 -12.29 9.04
CA ASP A 314 29.02 -11.39 8.34
C ASP A 314 29.42 -9.97 8.76
N GLU A 315 29.92 -9.22 7.76
CA GLU A 315 30.54 -7.90 7.86
C GLU A 315 29.49 -6.79 8.06
N TYR A 316 28.48 -7.04 8.90
CA TYR A 316 27.54 -6.04 9.36
C TYR A 316 27.17 -6.39 10.78
N GLY A 317 27.79 -5.68 11.73
CA GLY A 317 27.49 -5.81 13.13
C GLY A 317 26.00 -5.71 13.36
N SER A 318 25.48 -6.58 14.23
CA SER A 318 24.27 -6.27 14.97
C SER A 318 24.41 -4.85 15.48
N MET A 319 23.66 -3.91 14.91
CA MET A 319 23.64 -2.53 15.36
C MET A 319 22.79 -2.51 16.64
N THR A 320 23.25 -3.22 17.67
CA THR A 320 22.63 -3.37 18.99
C THR A 320 23.45 -2.71 20.08
N ASP A 321 24.57 -2.08 19.74
CA ASP A 321 25.33 -1.25 20.68
C ASP A 321 24.96 0.22 20.42
N THR A 322 23.84 0.66 21.00
CA THR A 322 23.72 2.07 21.40
C THR A 322 24.74 2.29 22.51
N GLU A 323 25.63 3.28 22.35
CA GLU A 323 26.65 3.64 23.36
C GLU A 323 26.04 4.04 24.72
N ASP A 324 24.72 4.26 24.76
CA ASP A 324 23.93 4.47 25.96
C ASP A 324 23.03 3.22 26.14
N GLY A 325 23.23 2.47 27.22
CA GLY A 325 22.58 1.18 27.52
C GLY A 325 21.07 1.24 27.77
N GLU A 326 20.32 2.06 27.04
CA GLU A 326 18.87 2.04 26.96
C GLU A 326 18.42 1.16 25.80
N THR A 327 17.72 0.07 26.11
CA THR A 327 17.04 -0.76 25.12
C THR A 327 15.98 0.07 24.40
N PRO A 328 15.91 0.06 23.05
CA PRO A 328 14.85 0.76 22.33
C PRO A 328 13.46 0.29 22.81
N PRO A 329 12.47 1.18 22.97
CA PRO A 329 11.14 0.82 23.48
C PRO A 329 10.43 -0.25 22.63
N ASP A 330 10.77 -0.38 21.35
CA ASP A 330 10.25 -1.41 20.44
C ASP A 330 10.82 -2.81 20.74
N LEU A 331 12.00 -2.91 21.37
CA LEU A 331 12.60 -4.18 21.79
C LEU A 331 11.89 -4.76 23.04
N GLU A 332 11.36 -3.89 23.92
CA GLU A 332 10.57 -4.30 25.09
C GLU A 332 9.23 -4.95 24.71
N ARG A 333 8.72 -4.70 23.50
CA ARG A 333 7.43 -5.26 23.04
C ARG A 333 7.46 -6.79 23.02
N TRP A 334 8.52 -7.38 22.47
CA TRP A 334 8.62 -8.83 22.25
C TRP A 334 8.99 -9.58 23.54
N THR A 335 9.73 -8.96 24.44
CA THR A 335 10.19 -9.59 25.70
C THR A 335 9.05 -9.88 26.69
N SER A 336 7.89 -9.23 26.53
CA SER A 336 6.68 -9.47 27.32
C SER A 336 6.02 -10.83 27.04
N PHE A 337 6.36 -11.47 25.91
CA PHE A 337 5.81 -12.76 25.53
C PHE A 337 6.58 -13.92 26.15
N THR A 338 5.82 -14.86 26.72
CA THR A 338 6.35 -16.09 27.31
C THR A 338 5.93 -17.28 26.45
N SER A 339 6.83 -18.26 26.25
CA SER A 339 6.45 -19.51 25.57
C SER A 339 5.49 -20.30 26.47
N ALA A 340 4.32 -20.61 25.94
CA ALA A 340 3.30 -21.39 26.62
C ALA A 340 2.82 -22.49 25.68
N THR A 341 2.62 -23.68 26.23
CA THR A 341 1.91 -24.75 25.55
C THR A 341 0.42 -24.60 25.83
N LEU A 342 -0.38 -24.37 24.79
CA LEU A 342 -1.83 -24.22 24.87
C LEU A 342 -2.52 -25.47 24.30
N SER A 343 -3.60 -25.92 24.93
CA SER A 343 -4.50 -26.92 24.35
C SER A 343 -5.92 -26.80 24.89
N LEU A 344 -6.91 -27.26 24.12
CA LEU A 344 -8.30 -27.39 24.56
C LEU A 344 -8.64 -28.85 24.91
N GLU A 345 -9.18 -29.04 26.09
CA GLU A 345 -9.80 -30.29 26.54
C GLU A 345 -11.33 -30.13 26.58
N SER A 346 -12.05 -31.23 26.36
CA SER A 346 -13.51 -31.26 26.58
C SER A 346 -13.80 -31.45 28.07
N GLY A 347 -14.53 -30.50 28.66
CA GLY A 347 -15.06 -30.54 30.02
C GLY A 347 -16.41 -31.25 30.13
N GLY A 348 -17.07 -31.07 31.27
CA GLY A 348 -18.41 -31.60 31.54
C GLY A 348 -19.52 -30.90 30.73
N PRO A 349 -20.80 -31.31 30.92
CA PRO A 349 -21.94 -30.62 30.33
C PRO A 349 -21.99 -29.16 30.82
N SER A 350 -22.19 -28.20 29.92
CA SER A 350 -22.30 -26.79 30.29
C SER A 350 -23.54 -26.54 31.16
N ASP A 351 -23.38 -25.82 32.27
CA ASP A 351 -24.46 -25.39 33.15
C ASP A 351 -25.30 -24.31 32.42
N GLY A 352 -26.38 -24.73 31.75
CA GLY A 352 -27.36 -23.83 31.13
C GLY A 352 -27.86 -24.23 29.74
N ASP A 353 -27.09 -25.02 28.98
CA ASP A 353 -27.51 -25.57 27.68
C ASP A 353 -26.90 -26.97 27.50
N GLY A 354 -27.73 -28.00 27.72
CA GLY A 354 -27.31 -29.42 27.79
C GLY A 354 -26.81 -30.02 26.47
N THR A 355 -26.46 -29.19 25.48
CA THR A 355 -25.99 -29.59 24.15
C THR A 355 -24.53 -29.19 23.84
N LEU A 356 -23.91 -28.32 24.65
CA LEU A 356 -22.52 -27.88 24.46
C LEU A 356 -21.64 -28.34 25.63
N PHE A 357 -20.56 -29.06 25.30
CA PHE A 357 -19.51 -29.39 26.27
C PHE A 357 -18.69 -28.13 26.59
N GLU A 358 -18.38 -27.95 27.86
CA GLU A 358 -17.50 -26.88 28.32
C GLU A 358 -16.10 -27.06 27.71
N LYS A 359 -15.50 -25.98 27.19
CA LYS A 359 -14.11 -26.03 26.70
C LYS A 359 -13.19 -25.67 27.85
N ILE A 360 -12.24 -26.54 28.18
CA ILE A 360 -11.22 -26.29 29.20
C ILE A 360 -9.92 -25.95 28.49
N MET A 361 -9.42 -24.73 28.68
CA MET A 361 -8.10 -24.33 28.19
C MET A 361 -7.04 -24.73 29.20
N VAL A 362 -6.09 -25.55 28.75
CA VAL A 362 -4.90 -25.93 29.50
C VAL A 362 -3.75 -25.07 29.04
N VAL A 363 -3.13 -24.37 29.98
CA VAL A 363 -1.96 -23.53 29.75
C VAL A 363 -0.81 -24.12 30.55
N LYS A 364 0.26 -24.51 29.86
CA LYS A 364 1.49 -24.98 30.48
C LYS A 364 2.62 -24.01 30.16
N VAL A 365 3.24 -23.46 31.20
CA VAL A 365 4.41 -22.59 31.13
C VAL A 365 5.49 -23.23 31.98
N ASP A 366 6.62 -23.57 31.39
CA ASP A 366 7.67 -24.36 32.04
C ASP A 366 7.10 -25.65 32.70
N ASP A 367 7.23 -25.77 34.02
CA ASP A 367 6.69 -26.89 34.81
C ASP A 367 5.28 -26.63 35.37
N ILE A 368 4.74 -25.42 35.18
CA ILE A 368 3.47 -24.97 35.74
C ILE A 368 2.35 -25.26 34.76
N THR A 369 1.38 -26.09 35.17
CA THR A 369 0.13 -26.32 34.41
C THR A 369 -1.05 -25.68 35.12
N ARG A 370 -1.88 -24.97 34.35
CA ARG A 370 -3.10 -24.31 34.81
C ARG A 370 -4.26 -24.64 33.87
N LYS A 371 -5.46 -24.82 34.42
CA LYS A 371 -6.68 -25.11 33.66
C LYS A 371 -7.69 -23.98 33.87
N PHE A 372 -8.35 -23.58 32.80
CA PHE A 372 -9.32 -22.49 32.79
C PHE A 372 -10.57 -22.90 32.02
N LYS A 373 -11.73 -22.40 32.46
CA LYS A 373 -12.95 -22.45 31.65
C LYS A 373 -12.82 -21.45 30.48
N PHE A 374 -12.70 -21.97 29.27
CA PHE A 374 -12.45 -21.16 28.07
C PHE A 374 -13.75 -20.52 27.57
N HIS A 375 -13.75 -19.19 27.52
CA HIS A 375 -14.80 -18.42 26.87
C HIS A 375 -14.20 -17.68 25.68
N PRO A 376 -14.66 -17.94 24.45
CA PRO A 376 -14.25 -17.17 23.29
C PRO A 376 -14.58 -15.69 23.51
N SER A 377 -13.66 -14.79 23.13
CA SER A 377 -13.96 -13.36 23.16
C SER A 377 -15.16 -13.05 22.25
N PRO A 378 -16.11 -12.20 22.66
CA PRO A 378 -17.31 -11.92 21.87
C PRO A 378 -16.93 -11.24 20.54
N LYS A 379 -17.58 -11.68 19.44
CA LYS A 379 -17.38 -11.17 18.07
C LYS A 379 -17.81 -9.71 17.88
N TYR A 380 -18.63 -9.17 18.79
CA TYR A 380 -19.11 -7.80 18.79
C TYR A 380 -19.22 -7.30 20.23
N ILE A 381 -18.60 -6.15 20.54
CA ILE A 381 -18.91 -5.42 21.77
C ILE A 381 -20.24 -4.71 21.52
N SER A 382 -21.35 -5.35 21.85
CA SER A 382 -22.62 -4.62 22.03
C SER A 382 -22.60 -3.96 23.40
N ASP A 383 -23.10 -2.72 23.52
CA ASP A 383 -23.24 -1.99 24.79
C ASP A 383 -24.13 -2.72 25.83
N ASP A 384 -24.71 -3.87 25.48
CA ASP A 384 -25.63 -4.67 26.30
C ASP A 384 -25.12 -6.12 26.52
N ASP A 385 -23.79 -6.36 26.48
CA ASP A 385 -23.24 -7.70 26.69
C ASP A 385 -23.34 -8.13 28.16
N SER A 386 -24.23 -9.11 28.42
CA SER A 386 -24.47 -9.74 29.72
C SER A 386 -23.58 -10.95 29.98
N SER A 387 -22.61 -11.22 29.10
CA SER A 387 -21.59 -12.25 29.31
C SER A 387 -20.67 -11.86 30.48
N PRO A 388 -20.43 -12.76 31.47
CA PRO A 388 -19.53 -12.43 32.57
C PRO A 388 -18.12 -12.15 32.03
N PRO A 389 -17.45 -11.07 32.47
CA PRO A 389 -16.09 -10.79 32.06
C PRO A 389 -15.18 -11.95 32.47
N SER A 390 -14.30 -12.41 31.57
CA SER A 390 -13.35 -13.46 31.90
C SER A 390 -12.41 -12.98 33.02
N ASP A 391 -12.17 -13.84 34.00
CA ASP A 391 -11.28 -13.55 35.13
C ASP A 391 -9.83 -13.34 34.65
N TYR A 392 -9.43 -14.09 33.62
CA TYR A 392 -8.10 -14.03 33.03
C TYR A 392 -8.14 -13.77 31.53
N VAL A 393 -7.22 -12.92 31.07
CA VAL A 393 -7.07 -12.57 29.65
C VAL A 393 -5.64 -12.86 29.23
N PHE A 394 -5.49 -13.80 28.31
CA PHE A 394 -4.23 -14.12 27.65
C PHE A 394 -4.13 -13.32 26.36
N LYS A 395 -3.03 -12.61 26.13
CA LYS A 395 -2.86 -11.86 24.87
C LYS A 395 -1.89 -12.54 23.94
N ILE A 396 -2.25 -12.62 22.67
CA ILE A 396 -1.41 -13.18 21.61
C ILE A 396 -1.27 -12.22 20.44
N SER A 397 -0.19 -12.35 19.68
CA SER A 397 0.00 -11.59 18.44
C SER A 397 -0.81 -12.22 17.30
N PRO A 398 -1.51 -11.45 16.46
CA PRO A 398 -2.24 -12.03 15.33
C PRO A 398 -1.35 -12.39 14.13
N TYR A 399 -0.13 -11.84 14.04
CA TYR A 399 0.73 -11.96 12.85
C TYR A 399 2.08 -12.64 13.09
N SER A 400 2.39 -12.99 14.34
CA SER A 400 3.68 -13.60 14.71
C SER A 400 3.56 -14.57 15.88
N ASN A 401 4.55 -15.47 16.01
CA ASN A 401 4.68 -16.39 17.13
C ASN A 401 6.14 -16.42 17.60
N GLN A 402 6.60 -15.32 18.21
CA GLN A 402 8.00 -15.14 18.60
C GLN A 402 8.12 -14.38 19.94
N ARG A 403 9.22 -14.61 20.67
CA ARG A 403 9.62 -13.86 21.88
C ARG A 403 10.70 -12.82 21.63
N GLU A 404 11.47 -13.01 20.57
CA GLU A 404 12.52 -12.10 20.16
C GLU A 404 12.50 -11.94 18.64
N ILE A 405 13.20 -10.93 18.15
CA ILE A 405 13.33 -10.68 16.72
C ILE A 405 14.22 -11.76 16.12
N PRO A 406 13.72 -12.56 15.15
CA PRO A 406 14.49 -13.65 14.55
C PRO A 406 15.79 -13.16 13.92
N ARG A 407 16.79 -14.04 13.80
CA ARG A 407 18.02 -13.71 13.07
C ARG A 407 17.72 -13.34 11.62
N GLY A 408 18.25 -12.21 11.17
CA GLY A 408 18.00 -11.66 9.83
C GLY A 408 16.70 -10.85 9.72
N CYS A 409 15.88 -10.79 10.78
CA CYS A 409 14.93 -9.71 11.00
C CYS A 409 15.66 -8.52 11.65
N TYR A 410 15.03 -7.36 11.62
CA TYR A 410 15.56 -6.16 12.25
C TYR A 410 14.42 -5.21 12.61
N ILE A 411 14.56 -4.52 13.74
CA ILE A 411 13.80 -3.29 13.96
C ILE A 411 14.50 -2.25 13.09
N THR A 412 13.75 -1.59 12.21
CA THR A 412 14.23 -0.32 11.69
C THR A 412 14.26 0.66 12.86
N PRO A 413 15.44 1.14 13.35
CA PRO A 413 15.52 2.16 14.42
C PRO A 413 14.95 3.53 13.99
N THR A 414 14.24 3.52 12.87
CA THR A 414 13.82 4.58 11.98
C THR A 414 12.38 4.33 11.52
N THR A 415 11.54 3.78 12.39
CA THR A 415 10.08 3.96 12.30
C THR A 415 9.76 5.46 12.19
N SER A 416 10.57 6.32 12.82
CA SER A 416 10.64 7.76 12.56
C SER A 416 11.26 8.06 11.19
N ALA A 417 12.54 7.77 10.91
CA ALA A 417 13.17 8.36 9.71
C ALA A 417 12.55 7.98 8.35
N LEU A 418 12.05 6.75 8.12
CA LEU A 418 11.38 6.42 6.84
C LEU A 418 10.01 7.06 6.75
N HIS A 419 9.24 7.02 7.85
CA HIS A 419 7.95 7.70 7.95
C HIS A 419 8.13 9.22 7.85
N ASP A 420 9.09 9.80 8.56
CA ASP A 420 9.53 11.19 8.52
C ASP A 420 10.01 11.57 7.13
N ILE A 421 10.82 10.76 6.44
CA ILE A 421 11.22 11.04 5.05
C ILE A 421 10.00 11.03 4.14
N LEU A 422 9.12 10.03 4.26
CA LEU A 422 7.86 9.99 3.52
C LEU A 422 6.98 11.20 3.84
N GLN A 423 6.95 11.64 5.10
CA GLN A 423 6.18 12.77 5.59
C GLN A 423 6.78 14.11 5.13
N TYR A 424 8.08 14.34 5.29
CA TYR A 424 8.82 15.52 4.80
C TYR A 424 8.73 15.63 3.27
N MET A 425 8.84 14.52 2.55
CA MET A 425 8.69 14.52 1.10
C MET A 425 7.25 14.72 0.66
N THR A 426 6.28 14.22 1.43
CA THR A 426 4.87 14.56 1.25
C THR A 426 4.66 16.06 1.50
N LEU A 427 5.26 16.62 2.54
CA LEU A 427 5.26 18.07 2.83
C LEU A 427 5.96 18.91 1.76
N LEU A 428 6.88 18.34 0.97
CA LEU A 428 7.49 18.99 -0.19
C LEU A 428 6.67 18.80 -1.48
N ALA A 429 6.10 17.61 -1.70
CA ALA A 429 5.30 17.27 -2.87
C ALA A 429 3.95 18.01 -2.87
N ILE A 430 3.36 18.23 -1.70
CA ILE A 430 2.11 19.00 -1.54
C ILE A 430 2.24 20.42 -2.12
N PRO A 431 3.15 21.29 -1.64
CA PRO A 431 3.26 22.65 -2.17
C PRO A 431 3.64 22.64 -3.65
N LEU A 432 4.43 21.65 -4.12
CA LEU A 432 4.73 21.53 -5.54
C LEU A 432 3.46 21.21 -6.36
N ALA A 433 2.69 20.19 -5.98
CA ALA A 433 1.46 19.81 -6.67
C ALA A 433 0.37 20.90 -6.60
N LEU A 434 0.32 21.63 -5.49
CA LEU A 434 -0.63 22.73 -5.27
C LEU A 434 -0.22 24.00 -6.02
N ALA A 435 1.05 24.40 -6.01
CA ALA A 435 1.48 25.69 -6.54
C ALA A 435 1.97 25.61 -8.00
N LEU A 436 2.70 24.55 -8.38
CA LEU A 436 3.36 24.48 -9.69
C LEU A 436 2.41 24.69 -10.88
N PRO A 437 1.19 24.10 -10.92
CA PRO A 437 0.26 24.37 -12.02
C PRO A 437 -0.11 25.84 -12.13
N TYR A 438 -0.40 26.51 -11.01
CA TYR A 438 -0.74 27.94 -11.02
C TYR A 438 0.45 28.83 -11.37
N VAL A 439 1.65 28.46 -10.92
CA VAL A 439 2.90 29.16 -11.28
C VAL A 439 3.10 29.10 -12.79
N ILE A 440 2.95 27.93 -13.42
CA ILE A 440 3.06 27.79 -14.87
C ILE A 440 1.96 28.58 -15.59
N ILE A 441 0.71 28.49 -15.12
CA ILE A 441 -0.42 29.28 -15.68
C ILE A 441 -0.11 30.78 -15.58
N TYR A 442 0.41 31.26 -14.45
CA TYR A 442 0.80 32.65 -14.28
C TYR A 442 1.92 33.06 -15.23
N PHE A 443 2.99 32.27 -15.34
CA PHE A 443 4.09 32.59 -16.25
C PHE A 443 3.66 32.64 -17.72
N LEU A 444 2.66 31.84 -18.12
CA LEU A 444 2.18 31.82 -19.49
C LEU A 444 1.13 32.90 -19.78
N SER A 445 0.20 33.15 -18.85
CA SER A 445 -0.98 34.01 -19.09
C SER A 445 -0.99 35.32 -18.29
N GLY A 446 -0.11 35.48 -17.31
CA GLY A 446 -0.17 36.56 -16.32
C GLY A 446 -1.42 36.53 -15.43
N PHE A 447 -2.19 35.43 -15.45
CA PHE A 447 -3.55 35.36 -14.91
C PHE A 447 -4.52 36.40 -15.49
N HIS A 448 -4.24 36.91 -16.70
CA HIS A 448 -5.19 37.77 -17.41
C HIS A 448 -6.39 36.94 -17.89
N LYS A 449 -7.59 37.51 -17.75
CA LYS A 449 -8.83 36.87 -18.19
C LYS A 449 -9.01 36.92 -19.71
N GLU A 450 -8.41 37.90 -20.37
CA GLU A 450 -8.69 38.27 -21.75
C GLU A 450 -10.21 38.30 -22.06
N GLN A 451 -10.63 37.59 -23.11
CA GLN A 451 -12.01 37.55 -23.58
C GLN A 451 -12.80 36.37 -23.00
N SER A 452 -12.20 35.58 -22.10
CA SER A 452 -12.88 34.42 -21.50
C SER A 452 -14.07 34.82 -20.64
N THR A 453 -15.11 34.00 -20.72
CA THR A 453 -16.30 34.09 -19.90
C THR A 453 -16.01 33.72 -18.44
N VAL A 454 -16.93 34.07 -17.53
CA VAL A 454 -16.85 33.62 -16.14
C VAL A 454 -16.98 32.09 -16.04
N ALA A 455 -17.81 31.49 -16.89
CA ALA A 455 -18.02 30.04 -16.89
C ALA A 455 -16.75 29.27 -17.33
N GLU A 456 -16.09 29.72 -18.40
CA GLU A 456 -14.81 29.11 -18.85
C GLU A 456 -13.78 29.14 -17.73
N ARG A 457 -13.54 30.32 -17.13
CA ARG A 457 -12.59 30.45 -16.02
C ARG A 457 -12.99 29.61 -14.79
N GLY A 458 -14.27 29.61 -14.45
CA GLY A 458 -14.81 28.88 -13.31
C GLY A 458 -14.60 27.38 -13.42
N TRP A 459 -15.01 26.77 -14.54
CA TRP A 459 -14.88 25.32 -14.74
C TRP A 459 -13.43 24.87 -14.84
N MET A 460 -12.58 25.62 -15.55
CA MET A 460 -11.17 25.24 -15.72
C MET A 460 -10.40 25.29 -14.40
N MET A 461 -10.64 26.32 -13.58
CA MET A 461 -9.99 26.44 -12.26
C MET A 461 -10.59 25.49 -11.23
N ALA A 462 -11.91 25.25 -11.25
CA ALA A 462 -12.56 24.28 -10.38
C ALA A 462 -12.07 22.85 -10.68
N TRP A 463 -11.83 22.52 -11.95
CA TRP A 463 -11.26 21.23 -12.31
C TRP A 463 -9.85 21.06 -11.73
N LEU A 464 -8.97 22.03 -11.95
CA LEU A 464 -7.61 22.01 -11.38
C LEU A 464 -7.63 21.86 -9.85
N SER A 465 -8.43 22.67 -9.16
CA SER A 465 -8.51 22.65 -7.69
C SER A 465 -9.17 21.38 -7.15
N SER A 466 -10.17 20.80 -7.84
CA SER A 466 -10.78 19.53 -7.44
C SER A 466 -9.79 18.37 -7.48
N GLY A 467 -8.92 18.31 -8.48
CA GLY A 467 -7.84 17.31 -8.55
C GLY A 467 -6.84 17.46 -7.41
N GLN A 468 -6.48 18.70 -7.08
CA GLN A 468 -5.61 19.03 -5.95
C GLN A 468 -6.24 18.66 -4.60
N LEU A 469 -7.54 18.92 -4.43
CA LEU A 469 -8.28 18.51 -3.23
C LEU A 469 -8.38 16.98 -3.12
N ALA A 470 -8.60 16.29 -4.24
CA ALA A 470 -8.58 14.83 -4.28
C ALA A 470 -7.21 14.26 -3.88
N PHE A 471 -6.10 14.92 -4.23
CA PHE A 471 -4.77 14.56 -3.74
C PHE A 471 -4.62 14.74 -2.22
N LEU A 472 -5.13 15.82 -1.65
CA LEU A 472 -5.08 16.00 -0.19
C LEU A 472 -5.91 14.95 0.56
N ILE A 473 -7.05 14.54 0.00
CA ILE A 473 -7.95 13.56 0.62
C ILE A 473 -7.43 12.12 0.41
N LEU A 474 -7.15 11.75 -0.84
CA LEU A 474 -6.79 10.37 -1.21
C LEU A 474 -5.28 10.15 -1.17
N GLY A 475 -4.51 11.10 -1.67
CA GLY A 475 -3.05 10.99 -1.75
C GLY A 475 -2.40 10.80 -0.38
N LEU A 476 -2.85 11.53 0.65
CA LEU A 476 -2.35 11.36 2.02
C LEU A 476 -2.68 9.97 2.58
N LEU A 477 -3.93 9.50 2.40
CA LEU A 477 -4.33 8.17 2.86
C LEU A 477 -3.55 7.04 2.15
N ILE A 478 -3.26 7.18 0.86
CA ILE A 478 -2.58 6.14 0.08
C ILE A 478 -1.07 6.14 0.33
N VAL A 479 -0.48 7.22 0.85
CA VAL A 479 0.93 7.22 1.27
C VAL A 479 1.14 6.19 2.39
N ASP A 480 0.22 6.19 3.36
CA ASP A 480 0.25 5.23 4.47
C ASP A 480 -0.21 3.83 4.02
N TYR A 481 -1.18 3.77 3.11
CA TYR A 481 -1.77 2.51 2.63
C TYR A 481 -1.66 2.38 1.09
N PRO A 482 -0.49 2.07 0.52
CA PRO A 482 -0.29 2.01 -0.94
C PRO A 482 -1.10 0.88 -1.61
N SER A 483 -1.55 -0.11 -0.84
CA SER A 483 -2.44 -1.18 -1.26
C SER A 483 -3.93 -0.79 -1.24
N LEU A 484 -4.27 0.43 -0.81
CA LEU A 484 -5.65 0.91 -0.70
C LEU A 484 -6.40 0.79 -2.04
N SER A 485 -7.40 -0.07 -2.02
CA SER A 485 -8.34 -0.33 -3.10
C SER A 485 -9.72 -0.59 -2.50
N PHE A 486 -10.76 -0.58 -3.33
CA PHE A 486 -12.10 -0.88 -2.86
C PHE A 486 -12.19 -2.32 -2.32
N SER A 487 -11.50 -3.28 -2.95
CA SER A 487 -11.48 -4.68 -2.48
C SER A 487 -10.65 -4.90 -1.20
N THR A 488 -9.72 -4.00 -0.85
CA THR A 488 -8.94 -4.08 0.41
C THR A 488 -9.58 -3.29 1.55
N LEU A 489 -10.58 -2.46 1.27
CA LEU A 489 -11.39 -1.78 2.28
C LEU A 489 -12.41 -2.78 2.85
N GLY A 490 -11.95 -3.63 3.78
CA GLY A 490 -12.78 -4.66 4.43
C GLY A 490 -14.04 -4.10 5.13
N ASP A 491 -14.02 -2.82 5.52
CA ASP A 491 -15.16 -2.14 6.14
C ASP A 491 -16.01 -1.43 5.09
N THR A 492 -17.23 -1.94 4.86
CA THR A 492 -18.24 -1.34 3.98
C THR A 492 -18.52 0.14 4.35
N TRP A 493 -18.41 0.50 5.63
CA TRP A 493 -18.57 1.88 6.11
C TRP A 493 -17.45 2.82 5.64
N ARG A 494 -16.18 2.40 5.72
CA ARG A 494 -15.03 3.19 5.27
C ARG A 494 -15.04 3.37 3.75
N GLY A 495 -15.39 2.30 3.01
CA GLY A 495 -15.58 2.37 1.56
C GLY A 495 -16.70 3.32 1.15
N SER A 496 -17.85 3.26 1.84
CA SER A 496 -18.99 4.15 1.58
C SER A 496 -18.65 5.62 1.88
N GLY A 497 -17.92 5.90 2.96
CA GLY A 497 -17.46 7.24 3.30
C GLY A 497 -16.56 7.86 2.22
N LEU A 498 -15.58 7.09 1.72
CA LEU A 498 -14.70 7.53 0.64
C LEU A 498 -15.49 7.85 -0.64
N VAL A 499 -16.47 7.02 -1.01
CA VAL A 499 -17.32 7.27 -2.19
C VAL A 499 -18.11 8.56 -2.04
N VAL A 500 -18.70 8.83 -0.86
CA VAL A 500 -19.45 10.07 -0.59
C VAL A 500 -18.56 11.31 -0.69
N ILE A 501 -17.28 11.20 -0.31
CA ILE A 501 -16.32 12.31 -0.40
C ILE A 501 -15.85 12.55 -1.85
N ILE A 502 -15.63 11.47 -2.62
CA ILE A 502 -15.11 11.57 -3.99
C ILE A 502 -16.19 12.05 -4.98
N LEU A 503 -17.44 11.63 -4.80
CA LEU A 503 -18.51 11.86 -5.77
C LEU A 503 -18.77 13.36 -6.08
N PRO A 504 -18.78 14.27 -5.10
CA PRO A 504 -18.86 15.72 -5.36
C PRO A 504 -17.65 16.26 -6.15
N LEU A 505 -16.46 15.70 -5.95
CA LEU A 505 -15.23 16.15 -6.62
C LEU A 505 -15.24 15.85 -8.12
N ILE A 506 -16.05 14.89 -8.57
CA ILE A 506 -16.19 14.51 -9.99
C ILE A 506 -16.95 15.56 -10.82
N ILE A 507 -17.76 16.40 -10.17
CA ILE A 507 -18.61 17.40 -10.87
C ILE A 507 -17.74 18.40 -11.65
N ALA A 508 -16.68 18.92 -11.03
CA ALA A 508 -15.80 19.91 -11.66
C ALA A 508 -15.02 19.36 -12.86
N PRO A 509 -14.40 18.16 -12.81
CA PRO A 509 -13.80 17.51 -13.96
C PRO A 509 -14.75 17.29 -15.14
N ILE A 510 -15.98 16.85 -14.89
CA ILE A 510 -16.97 16.66 -15.98
C ILE A 510 -17.28 17.99 -16.66
N GLY A 511 -17.51 19.05 -15.88
CA GLY A 511 -17.71 20.40 -16.42
C GLY A 511 -16.48 20.94 -17.15
N GLY A 512 -15.28 20.65 -16.65
CA GLY A 512 -14.01 20.99 -17.29
C GLY A 512 -13.82 20.30 -18.64
N LEU A 513 -14.05 18.99 -18.73
CA LEU A 513 -14.00 18.23 -19.97
C LEU A 513 -14.98 18.79 -21.02
N PHE A 514 -16.22 19.05 -20.60
CA PHE A 514 -17.22 19.67 -21.47
C PHE A 514 -16.75 21.05 -21.96
N MET A 515 -16.19 21.88 -21.07
CA MET A 515 -15.71 23.21 -21.43
C MET A 515 -14.52 23.16 -22.39
N VAL A 516 -13.59 22.23 -22.19
CA VAL A 516 -12.48 21.98 -23.14
C VAL A 516 -13.01 21.61 -24.51
N GLY A 517 -13.95 20.66 -24.59
CA GLY A 517 -14.56 20.25 -25.86
C GLY A 517 -15.26 21.40 -26.58
N LYS A 518 -16.02 22.22 -25.81
CA LYS A 518 -16.67 23.42 -26.33
C LYS A 518 -15.65 24.43 -26.88
N MET A 519 -14.63 24.77 -26.10
CA MET A 519 -13.60 25.73 -26.52
C MET A 519 -12.80 25.22 -27.74
N LEU A 520 -12.51 23.92 -27.83
CA LEU A 520 -11.88 23.30 -29.00
C LEU A 520 -12.74 23.46 -30.26
N MET A 521 -14.04 23.21 -30.17
CA MET A 521 -14.95 23.38 -31.31
C MET A 521 -15.06 24.85 -31.75
N GLU A 522 -15.06 25.79 -30.81
CA GLU A 522 -15.17 27.23 -31.10
C GLU A 522 -13.86 27.88 -31.57
N PHE A 523 -12.70 27.32 -31.20
CA PHE A 523 -11.40 27.88 -31.54
C PHE A 523 -10.89 27.39 -32.90
N GLY A 524 -11.17 26.13 -33.24
CA GLY A 524 -10.56 25.48 -34.41
C GLY A 524 -9.26 24.74 -34.04
N THR A 525 -8.78 23.93 -34.98
CA THR A 525 -7.48 23.26 -34.91
C THR A 525 -6.50 24.01 -35.76
N CYS A 526 -5.46 24.53 -35.11
CA CYS A 526 -4.47 25.35 -35.78
C CYS A 526 -3.22 24.51 -36.05
N GLU A 527 -2.99 24.26 -37.33
CA GLU A 527 -1.82 23.53 -37.82
C GLU A 527 -0.83 24.50 -38.45
N LEU A 528 0.42 24.07 -38.48
CA LEU A 528 1.44 24.75 -39.27
C LEU A 528 1.06 24.57 -40.74
N SER A 529 1.11 25.66 -41.51
CA SER A 529 1.00 25.54 -42.96
C SER A 529 1.95 24.44 -43.45
N PRO A 530 1.48 23.50 -44.29
CA PRO A 530 2.33 22.43 -44.83
C PRO A 530 3.50 22.96 -45.67
#